data_AF-A0A7M5V1M8-F1
#
_entry.id   AF-A0A7M5V1M8-F1
#
_cell.length_a   1.000
_cell.length_b   1.000
_cell.length_c   1.000
_cell.angle_alpha   90.00
_cell.angle_beta   90.00
_cell.angle_gamma   90.00
#
_symmetry.space_group_name_H-M   'P 1'
#
loop_
_entity.id
_entity.type
_entity.pdbx_description
1 polymer ?
#
loop_
_entity_poly.entity_id
_entity_poly.type
_entity_poly.pdbx_seq_one_letter_code
_entity_poly.pdbx_strand_id
1 'polypeptide(L)'
;KTGPVCTKSGRTYPNLCKLKQDECKRGDYIMVDHFGACKTGAVRCHDNKKESELGLCKQWKEHGACTKHTNLMKRFCRATCDMCDVKALPAACMESKFGCCPGNKIQALGPRNKGCFNGCRDGRLCPFFPNFCGDEANKETMKKFCPYTCRYCVPEGNERVEILTEDNL
;
A
#
# COMPACT_ATOMS: atom_id res chain seq x y z
N LYS A 1 -9.35 31.18 0.99
CA LYS A 1 -9.84 29.92 0.40
C LYS A 1 -9.64 28.79 1.41
N THR A 2 -10.72 28.11 1.80
CA THR A 2 -10.74 27.07 2.85
C THR A 2 -10.88 25.64 2.32
N GLY A 3 -11.02 25.47 1.00
CA GLY A 3 -11.20 24.16 0.39
C GLY A 3 -9.90 23.36 0.23
N PRO A 4 -10.01 22.04 -0.01
CA PRO A 4 -8.88 21.15 -0.24
C PRO A 4 -8.00 21.60 -1.41
N VAL A 5 -6.74 21.15 -1.42
CA VAL A 5 -5.76 21.48 -2.45
C VAL A 5 -4.97 20.22 -2.80
N CYS A 6 -4.85 19.92 -4.09
CA CYS A 6 -4.02 18.84 -4.59
C CYS A 6 -2.64 19.36 -4.99
N THR A 7 -1.58 18.64 -4.64
CA THR A 7 -0.19 18.96 -5.01
C THR A 7 0.26 18.14 -6.21
N LYS A 8 1.30 18.59 -6.91
CA LYS A 8 1.91 17.84 -8.03
C LYS A 8 2.41 16.45 -7.61
N SER A 9 2.78 16.30 -6.34
CA SER A 9 3.14 15.02 -5.72
C SER A 9 1.95 14.10 -5.45
N GLY A 10 0.72 14.49 -5.80
CA GLY A 10 -0.49 13.71 -5.60
C GLY A 10 -1.00 13.68 -4.16
N ARG A 11 -0.53 14.59 -3.30
CA ARG A 11 -1.03 14.72 -1.91
C ARG A 11 -2.14 15.75 -1.85
N THR A 12 -3.20 15.41 -1.12
CA THR A 12 -4.29 16.35 -0.83
C THR A 12 -4.04 17.00 0.52
N TYR A 13 -4.04 18.33 0.56
CA TYR A 13 -4.09 19.10 1.79
C TYR A 13 -5.53 19.53 2.06
N PRO A 14 -6.01 19.47 3.32
CA PRO A 14 -7.38 19.90 3.67
C PRO A 14 -7.65 21.37 3.30
N ASN A 15 -6.61 22.19 3.32
CA ASN A 15 -6.62 23.58 2.88
C ASN A 15 -5.19 24.10 2.67
N LEU A 16 -5.09 25.30 2.10
CA LEU A 16 -3.81 25.96 1.83
C LEU A 16 -3.01 26.32 3.10
N CYS A 17 -3.70 26.57 4.22
CA CYS A 17 -3.02 26.85 5.50
C CYS A 17 -2.21 25.63 5.98
N LYS A 18 -2.81 24.43 5.90
CA LYS A 18 -2.13 23.17 6.24
C LYS A 18 -0.98 22.85 5.28
N LEU A 19 -1.12 23.18 3.99
CA LEU A 19 -0.03 23.05 3.01
C LEU A 19 1.16 23.92 3.41
N LYS A 20 0.95 25.22 3.64
CA LYS A 20 2.01 26.16 4.03
C LYS A 20 2.67 25.79 5.36
N GLN A 21 1.90 25.27 6.30
CA GLN A 21 2.45 24.79 7.57
C GLN A 21 3.41 23.60 7.35
N ASP A 22 3.12 22.71 6.39
CA ASP A 22 4.04 21.60 6.04
C ASP A 22 5.28 22.10 5.31
N GLU A 23 5.14 23.07 4.39
CA GLU A 23 6.29 23.73 3.72
C GLU A 23 7.27 24.30 4.74
N CYS A 24 6.75 25.05 5.72
CA CYS A 24 7.55 25.65 6.78
C CYS A 24 8.24 24.60 7.66
N LYS A 25 7.54 23.52 8.02
CA LYS A 25 8.11 22.44 8.84
C LYS A 25 9.20 21.64 8.12
N ARG A 26 9.08 21.51 6.79
CA ARG A 26 10.01 20.72 5.97
C ARG A 26 11.16 21.55 5.42
N GLY A 27 11.00 22.87 5.33
CA GLY A 27 11.92 23.74 4.58
C GLY A 27 11.91 23.44 3.08
N ASP A 28 10.77 22.97 2.56
CA ASP A 28 10.62 22.49 1.18
C ASP A 28 9.37 23.14 0.55
N TYR A 29 9.43 23.42 -0.75
CA TYR A 29 8.34 24.08 -1.48
C TYR A 29 7.41 23.04 -2.11
N ILE A 30 6.12 23.12 -1.78
CA ILE A 30 5.12 22.13 -2.18
C ILE A 30 4.29 22.70 -3.34
N MET A 31 4.61 22.29 -4.57
CA MET A 31 3.88 22.72 -5.76
C MET A 31 2.42 22.26 -5.75
N VAL A 32 1.50 23.20 -5.86
CA VAL A 32 0.07 22.96 -6.10
C VAL A 32 -0.16 22.50 -7.55
N ASP A 33 -0.99 21.49 -7.73
CA ASP A 33 -1.47 21.03 -9.04
C ASP A 33 -2.82 21.70 -9.36
N HIS A 34 -3.82 21.52 -8.49
CA HIS A 34 -5.13 22.14 -8.63
C HIS A 34 -5.82 22.35 -7.27
N PHE A 35 -6.82 23.24 -7.24
CA PHE A 35 -7.73 23.39 -6.08
C PHE A 35 -8.77 22.26 -6.08
N GLY A 36 -9.18 21.82 -4.90
CA GLY A 36 -9.95 20.59 -4.68
C GLY A 36 -9.06 19.43 -4.22
N ALA A 37 -9.69 18.36 -3.74
CA ALA A 37 -8.96 17.16 -3.35
C ALA A 37 -8.33 16.53 -4.59
N CYS A 38 -7.14 15.95 -4.45
CA CYS A 38 -6.64 15.08 -5.50
C CYS A 38 -7.71 14.02 -5.77
N LYS A 39 -7.96 13.74 -7.05
CA LYS A 39 -8.76 12.57 -7.43
C LYS A 39 -8.14 11.38 -6.68
N THR A 40 -8.94 10.77 -5.77
CA THR A 40 -8.52 9.82 -4.72
C THR A 40 -7.42 8.88 -5.21
N GLY A 41 -6.43 8.62 -4.34
CA GLY A 41 -5.17 7.97 -4.64
C GLY A 41 -5.26 6.66 -5.40
N ALA A 42 -5.45 6.76 -6.71
CA ALA A 42 -4.79 5.89 -7.64
C ALA A 42 -3.30 6.06 -7.35
N VAL A 43 -2.64 5.00 -6.88
CA VAL A 43 -1.21 4.84 -7.12
C VAL A 43 -1.04 5.18 -8.59
N ARG A 44 -0.45 6.35 -8.90
CA ARG A 44 -0.18 6.71 -10.28
C ARG A 44 0.72 5.61 -10.77
N CYS A 45 0.15 4.78 -11.63
CA CYS A 45 0.91 3.82 -12.37
C CYS A 45 1.96 4.60 -13.13
N HIS A 46 3.19 4.14 -13.08
CA HIS A 46 4.23 4.64 -13.94
C HIS A 46 4.59 3.53 -14.91
N ASP A 47 4.96 3.96 -16.10
CA ASP A 47 5.66 3.12 -17.04
C ASP A 47 7.05 2.78 -16.49
N ASN A 48 7.67 1.78 -17.09
CA ASN A 48 9.06 1.46 -16.82
C ASN A 48 9.91 2.67 -17.16
N LYS A 49 10.71 3.13 -16.19
CA LYS A 49 11.52 4.34 -16.31
C LYS A 49 12.39 4.34 -17.58
N LYS A 50 13.08 3.22 -17.85
CA LYS A 50 13.97 3.08 -19.01
C LYS A 50 13.21 3.24 -20.33
N GLU A 51 12.10 2.52 -20.49
CA GLU A 51 11.31 2.54 -21.73
C GLU A 51 10.60 3.88 -21.92
N SER A 52 10.25 4.55 -20.82
CA SER A 52 9.64 5.88 -20.84
C SER A 52 10.63 6.96 -21.27
N GLU A 53 11.86 6.91 -20.75
CA GLU A 53 12.94 7.84 -21.09
C GLU A 53 13.36 7.71 -22.56
N LEU A 54 13.32 6.50 -23.11
CA LEU A 54 13.55 6.23 -24.52
C LEU A 54 12.35 6.60 -25.42
N GLY A 55 11.22 7.03 -24.85
CA GLY A 55 10.00 7.36 -25.59
C GLY A 55 9.28 6.16 -26.21
N LEU A 56 9.72 4.94 -25.91
CA LEU A 56 9.22 3.71 -26.53
C LEU A 56 7.76 3.45 -26.20
N CYS A 57 7.31 3.75 -24.98
CA CYS A 57 5.90 3.59 -24.62
C CYS A 57 4.97 4.43 -25.48
N LYS A 58 5.37 5.66 -25.86
CA LYS A 58 4.58 6.53 -26.75
C LYS A 58 4.52 5.94 -28.15
N GLN A 59 5.67 5.55 -28.70
CA GLN A 59 5.75 4.93 -30.03
C GLN A 59 4.94 3.63 -30.10
N TRP A 60 5.11 2.74 -29.13
CA TRP A 60 4.38 1.48 -29.07
C TRP A 60 2.87 1.69 -28.96
N LYS A 61 2.40 2.71 -28.22
CA LYS A 61 0.98 3.09 -28.19
C LYS A 61 0.48 3.51 -29.57
N GLU A 62 1.20 4.38 -30.26
CA GLU A 62 0.86 4.85 -31.62
C GLU A 62 0.79 3.69 -32.62
N HIS A 63 1.67 2.70 -32.49
CA HIS A 63 1.67 1.47 -33.31
C HIS A 63 0.66 0.40 -32.84
N GLY A 64 -0.18 0.69 -31.85
CA GLY A 64 -1.25 -0.20 -31.39
C GLY A 64 -0.80 -1.34 -30.47
N ALA A 65 0.37 -1.24 -29.84
CA ALA A 65 0.86 -2.26 -28.92
C ALA A 65 -0.02 -2.42 -27.68
N CYS A 66 -0.76 -1.39 -27.28
CA CYS A 66 -1.70 -1.46 -26.15
C CYS A 66 -2.76 -2.56 -26.35
N THR A 67 -3.22 -2.82 -27.56
CA THR A 67 -4.18 -3.91 -27.80
C THR A 67 -3.48 -5.21 -28.18
N LYS A 68 -2.45 -5.14 -29.02
CA LYS A 68 -1.74 -6.31 -29.57
C LYS A 68 -0.79 -7.00 -28.59
N HIS A 69 -0.19 -6.25 -27.68
CA HIS A 69 0.84 -6.74 -26.74
C HIS A 69 0.48 -6.43 -25.30
N THR A 70 -0.74 -6.80 -24.90
CA THR A 70 -1.35 -6.41 -23.62
C THR A 70 -0.48 -6.72 -22.40
N ASN A 71 0.14 -7.91 -22.34
CA ASN A 71 0.99 -8.30 -21.20
C ASN A 71 2.31 -7.51 -21.15
N LEU A 72 2.90 -7.24 -22.31
CA LEU A 72 4.11 -6.43 -22.41
C LEU A 72 3.82 -4.99 -21.97
N MET A 73 2.69 -4.44 -22.43
CA MET A 73 2.26 -3.09 -22.08
C MET A 73 1.88 -3.01 -20.59
N LYS A 74 1.18 -3.99 -20.01
CA LYS A 74 0.94 -4.05 -18.55
C LYS A 74 2.23 -4.03 -17.72
N ARG A 75 3.32 -4.59 -18.24
CA ARG A 75 4.60 -4.66 -17.53
C ARG A 75 5.42 -3.38 -17.68
N PHE A 76 5.48 -2.82 -18.89
CA PHE A 76 6.40 -1.74 -19.24
C PHE A 76 5.72 -0.41 -19.50
N CYS A 77 4.53 -0.40 -20.07
CA CYS A 77 3.84 0.81 -20.54
C CYS A 77 2.42 0.93 -19.98
N ARG A 78 2.21 0.51 -18.74
CA ARG A 78 0.90 0.42 -18.09
C ARG A 78 0.21 1.78 -17.96
N ALA A 79 0.95 2.83 -17.69
CA ALA A 79 0.45 4.19 -17.61
C ALA A 79 0.13 4.74 -18.99
N THR A 80 1.06 4.59 -19.95
CA THR A 80 0.81 5.05 -21.31
C THR A 80 -0.36 4.30 -21.96
N CYS A 81 -0.53 3.00 -21.72
CA CYS A 81 -1.63 2.21 -22.28
C CYS A 81 -2.90 2.18 -21.42
N ASP A 82 -3.01 3.01 -20.39
CA ASP A 82 -4.18 3.07 -19.50
C ASP A 82 -4.54 1.72 -18.83
N MET A 83 -3.54 0.83 -18.68
CA MET A 83 -3.65 -0.50 -18.09
C MET A 83 -3.32 -0.50 -16.60
N CYS A 84 -3.72 0.57 -15.93
CA CYS A 84 -3.45 0.75 -14.53
C CYS A 84 -4.52 0.05 -13.73
N ASP A 85 -4.16 -1.04 -13.06
CA ASP A 85 -5.00 -1.63 -12.03
C ASP A 85 -5.08 -0.65 -10.85
N VAL A 86 -6.01 0.29 -10.94
CA VAL A 86 -6.39 1.19 -9.85
C VAL A 86 -7.19 0.41 -8.83
N LYS A 87 -6.51 -0.49 -8.11
CA LYS A 87 -7.02 -0.91 -6.81
C LYS A 87 -6.94 0.32 -5.91
N ALA A 88 -8.10 0.90 -5.58
CA ALA A 88 -8.21 1.97 -4.61
C ALA A 88 -7.39 1.61 -3.37
N LEU A 89 -6.37 2.41 -3.08
CA LEU A 89 -5.60 2.25 -1.86
C LEU A 89 -6.54 2.60 -0.70
N PRO A 90 -6.61 1.82 0.39
CA PRO A 90 -7.47 2.17 1.51
C PRO A 90 -7.14 3.56 2.05
N ALA A 91 -8.17 4.30 2.45
CA ALA A 91 -8.02 5.66 2.99
C ALA A 91 -7.00 5.71 4.14
N ALA A 92 -6.99 4.69 5.00
CA ALA A 92 -6.01 4.51 6.07
C ALA A 92 -4.55 4.58 5.58
N CYS A 93 -4.22 3.99 4.44
CA CYS A 93 -2.86 4.06 3.88
C CYS A 93 -2.51 5.45 3.35
N MET A 94 -3.50 6.21 2.87
CA MET A 94 -3.30 7.58 2.40
C MET A 94 -3.11 8.57 3.55
N GLU A 95 -3.70 8.28 4.71
CA GLU A 95 -3.61 9.12 5.92
C GLU A 95 -2.35 8.84 6.75
N SER A 96 -1.69 7.69 6.54
CA SER A 96 -0.43 7.39 7.20
C SER A 96 0.75 8.21 6.68
N LYS A 97 1.53 8.77 7.61
CA LYS A 97 2.86 9.35 7.32
C LYS A 97 3.81 8.33 6.66
N PHE A 98 3.59 7.03 6.87
CA PHE A 98 4.47 5.94 6.45
C PHE A 98 3.93 5.13 5.26
N GLY A 99 2.72 5.42 4.78
CA GLY A 99 2.09 4.75 3.64
C GLY A 99 1.52 3.35 3.95
N CYS A 100 1.31 2.57 2.89
CA CYS A 100 0.86 1.18 2.97
C CYS A 100 2.05 0.21 3.16
N CYS A 101 1.77 -0.92 3.76
CA CYS A 101 2.69 -2.05 3.85
C CYS A 101 2.96 -2.72 2.48
N PRO A 102 4.16 -3.28 2.24
CA PRO A 102 4.43 -4.01 1.00
C PRO A 102 3.53 -5.25 0.88
N GLY A 103 2.79 -5.35 -0.22
CA GLY A 103 1.94 -6.52 -0.51
C GLY A 103 0.63 -6.60 0.30
N ASN A 104 0.35 -5.63 1.17
CA ASN A 104 -0.87 -5.65 1.97
C ASN A 104 -1.51 -4.26 2.07
N LYS A 105 -2.83 -4.21 2.10
CA LYS A 105 -3.65 -2.99 2.15
C LYS A 105 -3.65 -2.31 3.53
N ILE A 106 -2.68 -2.64 4.38
CA ILE A 106 -2.59 -2.20 5.78
C ILE A 106 -1.76 -0.92 5.86
N GLN A 107 -2.20 0.03 6.68
CA GLN A 107 -1.46 1.23 7.01
C GLN A 107 -0.21 0.91 7.86
N ALA A 108 0.97 1.34 7.43
CA ALA A 108 2.18 1.27 8.23
C ALA A 108 2.05 2.22 9.44
N LEU A 109 2.34 1.71 10.64
CA LEU A 109 2.30 2.45 11.91
C LEU A 109 3.60 3.24 12.17
N GLY A 110 4.68 2.96 11.42
CA GLY A 110 5.98 3.59 11.62
C GLY A 110 6.99 3.33 10.51
N PRO A 111 8.22 3.91 10.63
CA PRO A 111 9.29 3.73 9.66
C PRO A 111 9.76 2.26 9.61
N ARG A 112 10.37 1.85 8.48
CA ARG A 112 10.78 0.45 8.21
C ARG A 112 9.63 -0.57 8.28
N ASN A 113 8.45 -0.22 7.78
CA ASN A 113 7.26 -1.09 7.79
C ASN A 113 6.84 -1.50 9.21
N LYS A 114 7.02 -0.64 10.21
CA LYS A 114 6.59 -0.92 11.58
C LYS A 114 5.06 -1.04 11.61
N GLY A 115 4.53 -2.11 12.18
CA GLY A 115 3.10 -2.44 12.13
C GLY A 115 2.66 -3.11 10.82
N CYS A 116 3.57 -3.33 9.87
CA CYS A 116 3.28 -4.16 8.71
C CYS A 116 3.51 -5.62 9.01
N PHE A 117 2.41 -6.32 9.26
CA PHE A 117 2.40 -7.76 9.24
C PHE A 117 2.44 -8.20 7.77
N ASN A 118 3.64 -8.48 7.26
CA ASN A 118 3.79 -9.28 6.03
C ASN A 118 2.95 -10.53 6.26
N GLY A 119 1.94 -10.76 5.42
CA GLY A 119 0.77 -11.60 5.70
C GLY A 119 1.04 -12.80 6.60
N CYS A 120 0.18 -12.97 7.60
CA CYS A 120 0.23 -14.07 8.55
C CYS A 120 0.33 -15.42 7.81
N ARG A 121 1.55 -15.96 7.70
CA ARG A 121 1.83 -17.16 6.92
C ARG A 121 2.91 -17.97 7.61
N ASP A 122 2.64 -19.25 7.72
CA ASP A 122 3.59 -20.22 8.22
C ASP A 122 4.62 -20.62 7.17
N GLY A 123 5.83 -20.89 7.63
CA GLY A 123 6.81 -21.68 6.92
C GLY A 123 6.31 -23.12 6.75
N ARG A 124 6.85 -23.82 5.76
CA ARG A 124 6.40 -25.18 5.39
C ARG A 124 6.51 -26.20 6.52
N LEU A 125 7.35 -25.93 7.52
CA LEU A 125 7.68 -26.88 8.59
C LEU A 125 6.74 -26.79 9.81
N CYS A 126 5.90 -25.77 9.91
CA CYS A 126 5.06 -25.55 11.10
C CYS A 126 4.13 -26.72 11.45
N PRO A 127 3.54 -27.47 10.50
CA PRO A 127 2.75 -28.67 10.81
C PRO A 127 3.53 -29.78 11.52
N PHE A 128 4.86 -29.83 11.37
CA PHE A 128 5.72 -30.84 11.98
C PHE A 128 6.21 -30.45 13.38
N PHE A 129 6.06 -29.19 13.76
CA PHE A 129 6.60 -28.64 14.99
C PHE A 129 5.57 -27.87 15.84
N PRO A 130 4.37 -28.42 16.09
CA PRO A 130 3.33 -27.72 16.86
C PRO A 130 3.72 -27.53 18.34
N ASN A 131 4.55 -28.42 18.89
CA ASN A 131 4.93 -28.40 20.30
C ASN A 131 5.89 -27.26 20.67
N PHE A 132 6.51 -26.61 19.69
CA PHE A 132 7.34 -25.43 19.95
C PHE A 132 6.49 -24.15 20.11
N CYS A 133 5.20 -24.19 19.77
CA CYS A 133 4.30 -23.09 20.07
C CYS A 133 4.16 -22.94 21.60
N GLY A 134 4.74 -21.87 22.17
CA GLY A 134 4.70 -21.58 23.60
C GLY A 134 5.96 -21.96 24.40
N ASP A 135 6.94 -22.61 23.77
CA ASP A 135 8.26 -22.83 24.36
C ASP A 135 9.06 -21.52 24.37
N GLU A 136 9.50 -21.06 25.55
CA GLU A 136 10.21 -19.79 25.71
C GLU A 136 11.56 -19.77 24.96
N ALA A 137 12.22 -20.92 24.81
CA ALA A 137 13.45 -21.03 24.02
C ALA A 137 13.20 -20.85 22.51
N ASN A 138 12.02 -21.24 22.03
CA ASN A 138 11.67 -21.25 20.61
C ASN A 138 10.66 -20.16 20.21
N LYS A 139 10.16 -19.39 21.17
CA LYS A 139 9.12 -18.36 21.01
C LYS A 139 9.41 -17.37 19.89
N GLU A 140 10.63 -16.84 19.82
CA GLU A 140 10.98 -15.84 18.81
C GLU A 140 11.12 -16.46 17.41
N THR A 141 11.60 -17.71 17.34
CA THR A 141 11.63 -18.51 16.12
C THR A 141 10.21 -18.81 15.63
N MET A 142 9.32 -19.22 16.53
CA MET A 142 7.94 -19.56 16.20
C MET A 142 7.11 -18.33 15.81
N LYS A 143 7.32 -17.17 16.44
CA LYS A 143 6.76 -15.87 15.99
C LYS A 143 7.23 -15.45 14.60
N LYS A 144 8.44 -15.86 14.19
CA LYS A 144 8.99 -15.49 12.88
C LYS A 144 8.57 -16.45 11.77
N PHE A 145 8.55 -17.74 12.06
CA PHE A 145 8.37 -18.79 11.06
C PHE A 145 7.00 -19.46 11.11
N CYS A 146 6.35 -19.54 12.28
CA CYS A 146 5.03 -20.17 12.46
C CYS A 146 4.00 -19.24 13.10
N PRO A 147 3.88 -17.98 12.64
CA PRO A 147 3.07 -16.99 13.35
C PRO A 147 1.56 -17.29 13.25
N TYR A 148 1.11 -18.04 12.23
CA TYR A 148 -0.29 -18.42 12.09
C TYR A 148 -0.62 -19.68 12.90
N THR A 149 0.16 -20.76 12.72
CA THR A 149 -0.02 -22.03 13.45
C THR A 149 0.05 -21.80 14.96
N CYS A 150 1.00 -20.99 15.43
CA CYS A 150 1.15 -20.69 16.86
C CYS A 150 0.29 -19.51 17.35
N ARG A 151 -0.62 -19.00 16.51
CA ARG A 151 -1.57 -17.90 16.84
C ARG A 151 -0.90 -16.60 17.32
N TYR A 152 0.32 -16.34 16.87
CA TYR A 152 0.97 -15.04 17.08
C TYR A 152 0.45 -13.97 16.11
N CYS A 153 -0.29 -14.36 15.07
CA CYS A 153 -1.04 -13.50 14.18
C CYS A 153 -2.34 -14.17 13.69
N VAL A 154 -3.25 -13.36 13.14
CA VAL A 154 -4.48 -13.81 12.46
C VAL A 154 -4.45 -13.27 11.02
N PRO A 155 -4.72 -14.09 9.98
CA PRO A 155 -4.86 -13.62 8.61
C PRO A 155 -6.25 -13.03 8.43
N GLU A 156 -6.34 -11.81 7.90
CA GLU A 156 -7.65 -11.21 7.59
C GLU A 156 -8.33 -11.93 6.42
N GLY A 157 -9.62 -12.23 6.61
CA GLY A 157 -10.49 -12.95 5.67
C GLY A 157 -11.59 -13.82 6.31
N ASN A 158 -11.66 -13.95 7.64
CA ASN A 158 -12.72 -14.69 8.32
C ASN A 158 -13.26 -13.92 9.53
N GLU A 159 -13.99 -12.82 9.27
CA GLU A 159 -14.96 -12.33 10.23
C GLU A 159 -16.12 -13.35 10.26
N ARG A 160 -16.13 -14.23 11.27
CA ARG A 160 -17.39 -14.54 11.94
C ARG A 160 -17.34 -13.89 13.31
N VAL A 161 -18.18 -12.87 13.42
CA VAL A 161 -18.68 -12.29 14.66
C VAL A 161 -19.13 -13.43 15.59
N GLU A 162 -18.49 -13.56 16.75
CA GLU A 162 -19.18 -13.87 18.02
C GLU A 162 -18.51 -13.02 19.09
N ILE A 163 -19.17 -11.90 19.40
CA ILE A 163 -18.97 -11.20 20.66
C ILE A 163 -19.62 -12.12 21.71
N LEU A 164 -18.83 -12.91 22.42
CA LEU A 164 -19.27 -13.47 23.69
C LEU A 164 -18.98 -12.43 24.77
N THR A 165 -19.95 -11.55 25.00
CA THR A 165 -20.05 -10.85 26.28
C THR A 165 -20.36 -11.88 27.35
N GLU A 166 -19.50 -11.97 28.36
CA GLU A 166 -19.84 -12.55 29.65
C GLU A 166 -20.97 -11.71 30.26
N ASP A 167 -22.20 -12.22 30.21
CA ASP A 167 -23.33 -11.91 31.11
C ASP A 167 -24.58 -12.62 30.59
N ASN A 168 -24.73 -13.91 30.94
CA ASN A 168 -26.02 -14.63 31.07
C ASN A 168 -25.77 -16.08 31.54
N LEU A 169 -25.40 -16.24 32.82
CA LEU A 169 -26.10 -17.11 33.77
C LEU A 169 -25.68 -16.76 35.21
#